data_AF-A0A7Y8HN88-F1
#
_entry.id   AF-A0A7Y8HN88-F1
#
_cell.length_a   1.000
_cell.length_b   1.000
_cell.length_c   1.000
_cell.angle_alpha   90.00
_cell.angle_beta   90.00
_cell.angle_gamma   90.00
#
_symmetry.space_group_name_H-M   'P 1'
#
loop_
_entity.id
_entity.type
_entity.pdbx_description
1 polymer ?
#
loop_
_entity_poly.entity_id
_entity_poly.type
_entity_poly.pdbx_seq_one_letter_code
_entity_poly.pdbx_strand_id
1 'polypeptide(L)'
;ELRSDRWSTHAETAQCRPIYSIANALALVPAAPIQATMTLEPENEWDLAAGVLLIEESGGTVCDMNGKPFVFNQPTPRFLGVIAVAATADRELRATLQTHAEHAGSRSQPKPAAS
;
A
#
# COMPACT_ATOMS: atom_id res chain seq x y z
N GLU A 1 -26.27 -16.09 -9.54
CA GLU A 1 -26.15 -17.35 -10.30
C GLU A 1 -24.81 -17.36 -11.02
N LEU A 2 -24.00 -18.38 -10.73
CA LEU A 2 -22.72 -18.60 -11.41
C LEU A 2 -23.02 -19.37 -12.71
N ARG A 3 -22.65 -18.81 -13.87
CA ARG A 3 -22.48 -19.60 -15.09
C ARG A 3 -20.98 -19.76 -15.33
N SER A 4 -20.50 -20.95 -15.03
CA SER A 4 -19.21 -21.47 -15.49
C SER A 4 -19.24 -21.65 -17.01
N ASP A 5 -18.05 -21.62 -17.61
CA ASP A 5 -17.72 -22.01 -18.99
C ASP A 5 -17.65 -20.88 -20.02
N ARG A 6 -16.61 -20.03 -19.88
CA ARG A 6 -15.91 -19.43 -21.06
C ARG A 6 -14.58 -18.69 -20.82
N TRP A 7 -14.03 -18.62 -19.61
CA TRP A 7 -12.88 -17.75 -19.31
C TRP A 7 -11.65 -18.50 -18.79
N SER A 8 -11.23 -19.56 -19.49
CA SER A 8 -9.92 -20.21 -19.26
C SER A 8 -8.79 -19.50 -20.02
N THR A 9 -8.79 -18.16 -20.01
CA THR A 9 -7.69 -17.34 -20.54
C THR A 9 -7.67 -16.01 -19.78
N HIS A 10 -6.76 -15.90 -18.81
CA HIS A 10 -6.42 -14.68 -18.04
C HIS A 10 -7.51 -14.05 -17.16
N ALA A 11 -8.06 -14.80 -16.22
CA ALA A 11 -8.74 -14.19 -15.07
C ALA A 11 -7.74 -13.96 -13.94
N GLU A 12 -6.91 -12.90 -13.97
CA GLU A 12 -6.09 -12.55 -12.80
C GLU A 12 -5.71 -11.06 -12.75
N THR A 13 -6.61 -10.19 -13.22
CA THR A 13 -6.57 -8.76 -12.90
C THR A 13 -6.70 -8.58 -11.38
N ALA A 14 -5.68 -7.98 -10.75
CA ALA A 14 -5.66 -7.68 -9.32
C ALA A 14 -7.01 -7.12 -8.82
N GLN A 15 -7.58 -7.76 -7.80
CA GLN A 15 -8.84 -7.32 -7.19
C GLN A 15 -8.56 -6.18 -6.22
N CYS A 16 -8.64 -4.94 -6.70
CA CYS A 16 -8.56 -3.76 -5.86
C CYS A 16 -9.92 -3.46 -5.24
N ARG A 17 -9.97 -3.27 -3.92
CA ARG A 17 -11.16 -2.77 -3.21
C ARG A 17 -10.76 -1.67 -2.23
N PRO A 18 -11.59 -0.65 -2.01
CA PRO A 18 -11.33 0.33 -0.96
C PRO A 18 -11.44 -0.36 0.41
N ILE A 19 -10.49 -0.05 1.30
CA ILE A 19 -10.52 -0.43 2.71
C ILE A 19 -10.44 0.87 3.51
N TYR A 20 -11.48 1.16 4.27
CA TYR A 20 -11.49 2.29 5.19
C TYR A 20 -10.65 1.98 6.42
N SER A 21 -10.04 3.02 7.00
CA SER A 21 -9.05 2.96 8.07
C SER A 21 -7.74 2.28 7.65
N ILE A 22 -6.67 3.07 7.59
CA ILE A 22 -5.35 2.55 7.25
C ILE A 22 -4.85 1.55 8.30
N ALA A 23 -5.12 1.79 9.58
CA ALA A 23 -4.75 0.89 10.66
C ALA A 23 -5.38 -0.51 10.48
N ASN A 24 -6.66 -0.56 10.08
CA ASN A 24 -7.34 -1.82 9.77
C ASN A 24 -6.76 -2.49 8.53
N ALA A 25 -6.47 -1.73 7.47
CA ALA A 25 -5.86 -2.30 6.27
C ALA A 25 -4.48 -2.92 6.56
N LEU A 26 -3.64 -2.24 7.36
CA LEU A 26 -2.33 -2.76 7.76
C LEU A 26 -2.45 -4.00 8.64
N ALA A 27 -3.45 -4.10 9.51
CA ALA A 27 -3.68 -5.29 10.34
C ALA A 27 -4.12 -6.52 9.51
N LEU A 28 -4.73 -6.31 8.34
CA LEU A 28 -5.15 -7.39 7.44
C LEU A 28 -3.99 -7.93 6.59
N VAL A 29 -2.89 -7.21 6.38
CA VAL A 29 -1.79 -7.69 5.53
C VAL A 29 -1.03 -8.89 6.15
N PRO A 30 -0.59 -8.85 7.43
CA PRO A 30 0.18 -9.91 8.08
C PRO A 30 -0.51 -11.27 8.08
N ALA A 31 -1.83 -11.30 8.25
CA ALA A 31 -2.62 -12.52 8.28
C ALA A 31 -2.92 -13.10 6.89
N ALA A 32 -2.48 -12.41 5.82
CA ALA A 32 -2.74 -12.71 4.41
C ALA A 32 -4.20 -12.78 3.88
N PRO A 33 -5.27 -12.21 4.50
CA PRO A 33 -6.55 -12.02 3.81
C PRO A 33 -6.50 -10.99 2.67
N ILE A 34 -5.47 -10.15 2.63
CA ILE A 34 -5.10 -9.31 1.49
C ILE A 34 -3.59 -9.42 1.28
N GLN A 35 -3.13 -9.35 0.02
CA GLN A 35 -1.69 -9.47 -0.29
C GLN A 35 -0.92 -8.16 -0.06
N ALA A 36 -1.61 -7.02 -0.21
CA ALA A 36 -1.02 -5.70 -0.03
C ALA A 36 -2.08 -4.64 0.28
N THR A 37 -1.65 -3.52 0.83
CA THR A 37 -2.42 -2.27 0.90
C THR A 37 -1.53 -1.09 0.53
N MET A 38 -2.14 -0.03 -0.03
CA MET A 38 -1.44 1.20 -0.37
C MET A 38 -2.35 2.41 -0.19
N THR A 39 -1.81 3.49 0.38
CA THR A 39 -2.40 4.84 0.31
C THR A 39 -1.35 5.82 -0.20
N LEU A 40 -1.82 6.87 -0.89
CA LEU A 40 -1.00 8.00 -1.32
C LEU A 40 -1.31 9.27 -0.51
N GLU A 41 -2.29 9.20 0.38
CA GLU A 41 -2.67 10.30 1.25
C GLU A 41 -1.71 10.40 2.43
N PRO A 42 -1.52 11.59 3.03
CA PRO A 42 -0.65 11.71 4.19
C PRO A 42 -1.32 11.15 5.44
N GLU A 43 -0.69 10.18 6.08
CA GLU A 43 -1.18 9.46 7.27
C GLU A 43 -0.46 9.92 8.53
N ASN A 44 -1.12 9.82 9.70
CA ASN A 44 -0.47 10.13 10.97
C ASN A 44 0.39 8.96 11.45
N GLU A 45 1.46 9.26 12.19
CA GLU A 45 2.32 8.23 12.79
C GLU A 45 1.56 7.21 13.64
N TRP A 46 0.63 7.67 14.48
CA TRP A 46 -0.14 6.80 15.38
C TRP A 46 -1.11 5.86 14.66
N ASP A 47 -1.53 6.20 13.44
CA ASP A 47 -2.39 5.33 12.62
C ASP A 47 -1.59 4.21 11.93
N LEU A 48 -0.26 4.37 11.81
CA LEU A 48 0.64 3.43 11.12
C LEU A 48 1.48 2.58 12.07
N ALA A 49 1.90 3.12 13.22
CA ALA A 49 2.93 2.51 14.08
C ALA A 49 2.68 1.04 14.43
N ALA A 50 1.46 0.70 14.87
CA ALA A 50 1.13 -0.68 15.22
C ALA A 50 1.12 -1.59 13.98
N GLY A 51 0.58 -1.11 12.86
CA GLY A 51 0.49 -1.88 11.62
C GLY A 51 1.86 -2.17 11.00
N VAL A 52 2.77 -1.18 11.04
CA VAL A 52 4.15 -1.34 10.58
C VAL A 52 4.84 -2.49 11.32
N LEU A 53 4.76 -2.49 12.66
CA LEU A 53 5.35 -3.55 13.48
C LEU A 53 4.77 -4.93 13.13
N LEU A 54 3.45 -5.05 13.00
CA LEU A 54 2.81 -6.33 12.65
C LEU A 54 3.29 -6.87 11.30
N ILE A 55 3.49 -5.98 10.32
CA ILE A 55 3.97 -6.37 8.98
C ILE A 55 5.42 -6.82 9.06
N GLU A 56 6.29 -6.07 9.73
CA GLU A 56 7.71 -6.40 9.87
C GLU A 56 7.91 -7.74 10.59
N GLU A 57 7.20 -7.96 11.71
CA GLU A 57 7.27 -9.21 12.49
C GLU A 57 6.68 -10.42 11.74
N SER A 58 5.76 -10.19 10.80
CA SER A 58 5.26 -11.25 9.91
C SER A 58 6.23 -11.63 8.78
N GLY A 59 7.35 -10.91 8.65
CA GLY A 59 8.28 -11.04 7.52
C GLY A 59 7.80 -10.33 6.24
N GLY A 60 6.73 -9.54 6.34
CA GLY A 60 6.25 -8.69 5.26
C GLY A 60 7.14 -7.47 5.07
N THR A 61 6.77 -6.62 4.11
CA THR A 61 7.52 -5.38 3.81
C THR A 61 6.59 -4.19 3.87
N VAL A 62 7.10 -3.07 4.38
CA VAL A 62 6.33 -1.84 4.53
C VAL A 62 7.25 -0.62 4.36
N CYS A 63 6.82 0.36 3.58
CA CYS A 63 7.56 1.61 3.33
C CYS A 63 6.61 2.76 3.01
N ASP A 64 7.12 3.99 3.02
CA ASP A 64 6.40 5.16 2.51
C ASP A 64 6.25 5.07 0.97
N MET A 65 5.55 6.04 0.38
CA MET A 65 5.34 6.07 -1.08
C MET A 65 6.64 6.24 -1.90
N ASN A 66 7.72 6.69 -1.27
CA ASN A 66 9.03 6.88 -1.89
C ASN A 66 9.96 5.68 -1.66
N GLY A 67 9.46 4.60 -1.05
CA GLY A 67 10.26 3.43 -0.71
C GLY A 67 11.16 3.61 0.51
N LYS A 68 10.97 4.66 1.31
CA LYS A 68 11.74 4.88 2.54
C LYS A 68 11.13 4.12 3.72
N PRO A 69 11.95 3.58 4.63
CA PRO A 69 11.46 3.00 5.87
C PRO A 69 10.85 4.08 6.78
N PHE A 70 9.95 3.66 7.67
CA PHE A 70 9.33 4.55 8.63
C PHE A 70 10.28 4.85 9.79
N VAL A 71 10.47 6.15 10.08
CA VAL A 71 11.17 6.62 11.28
C VAL A 71 10.16 7.42 12.09
N PHE A 72 9.67 6.84 13.19
CA PHE A 72 8.67 7.46 14.04
C PHE A 72 9.26 8.55 14.94
N ASN A 73 8.38 9.23 15.68
CA ASN A 73 8.68 10.35 16.57
C ASN A 73 9.25 11.57 15.84
N GLN A 74 8.71 11.88 14.66
CA GLN A 74 9.10 13.07 13.90
C GLN A 74 8.44 14.34 14.47
N PRO A 75 9.09 15.51 14.35
CA PRO A 75 8.49 16.79 14.78
C PRO A 75 7.14 17.09 14.11
N THR A 76 6.97 16.64 12.87
CA THR A 76 5.69 16.59 12.18
C THR A 76 5.32 15.12 12.03
N PRO A 77 4.39 14.58 12.84
CA PRO A 77 4.13 13.15 12.93
C PRO A 77 3.23 12.67 11.80
N ARG A 78 3.66 12.88 10.55
CA ARG A 78 2.95 12.46 9.34
C ARG A 78 3.90 11.86 8.31
N PHE A 79 3.44 10.81 7.65
CA PHE A 79 4.13 10.20 6.52
C PHE A 79 3.36 10.41 5.22
N LEU A 80 4.08 10.41 4.10
CA LEU A 80 3.49 10.50 2.76
C LEU A 80 3.23 9.10 2.22
N GLY A 81 1.99 8.66 2.37
CA GLY A 81 1.54 7.36 1.92
C GLY A 81 2.17 6.18 2.66
N VAL A 82 1.71 4.99 2.31
CA VAL A 82 2.24 3.72 2.79
C VAL A 82 2.03 2.67 1.70
N ILE A 83 3.00 1.78 1.55
CA ILE A 83 2.93 0.58 0.74
C ILE A 83 3.29 -0.57 1.67
N ALA A 84 2.36 -1.49 1.87
CA ALA A 84 2.54 -2.66 2.73
C ALA A 84 2.22 -3.94 1.94
N VAL A 85 3.08 -4.94 2.03
CA VAL A 85 3.00 -6.18 1.27
C VAL A 85 3.27 -7.36 2.19
N ALA A 86 2.40 -8.38 2.12
CA ALA A 86 2.49 -9.59 2.93
C ALA A 86 3.72 -10.42 2.56
N ALA A 87 4.26 -11.18 3.51
CA ALA A 87 5.40 -12.08 3.29
C ALA A 87 5.13 -13.16 2.24
N THR A 88 3.86 -13.53 2.06
CA THR A 88 3.41 -14.57 1.12
C THR A 88 3.10 -14.03 -0.28
N ALA A 89 3.15 -12.72 -0.49
CA ALA A 89 2.84 -12.12 -1.77
C ALA A 89 3.95 -12.36 -2.81
N ASP A 90 3.60 -12.15 -4.09
CA ASP A 90 4.57 -12.19 -5.18
C ASP A 90 5.72 -11.20 -4.93
N ARG A 91 6.95 -11.63 -5.25
CA ARG A 91 8.18 -10.90 -4.96
C ARG A 91 8.26 -9.56 -5.71
N GLU A 92 7.58 -9.43 -6.85
CA GLU A 92 7.53 -8.23 -7.67
C GLU A 92 6.40 -7.27 -7.27
N LEU A 93 5.47 -7.69 -6.41
CA LEU A 93 4.29 -6.90 -6.07
C LEU A 93 4.66 -5.54 -5.46
N ARG A 94 5.64 -5.50 -4.56
CA ARG A 94 6.12 -4.24 -3.96
C ARG A 94 6.65 -3.27 -5.01
N ALA A 95 7.49 -3.75 -5.93
CA ALA A 95 8.07 -2.92 -6.99
C ALA A 95 6.99 -2.40 -7.95
N THR A 96 6.00 -3.24 -8.26
CA THR A 96 4.84 -2.88 -9.08
C THR A 96 4.02 -1.76 -8.41
N LEU A 97 3.68 -1.92 -7.12
CA LEU A 97 2.93 -0.92 -6.36
C LEU A 97 3.68 0.41 -6.24
N GLN A 98 4.99 0.35 -5.98
CA GLN A 98 5.83 1.55 -5.91
C GLN A 98 5.88 2.30 -7.24
N THR A 99 6.04 1.57 -8.36
CA THR A 99 5.96 2.15 -9.71
C THR A 99 4.61 2.84 -9.93
N HIS A 100 3.50 2.24 -9.49
CA HIS A 100 2.19 2.88 -9.57
C HIS A 100 2.06 4.13 -8.67
N ALA A 101 2.62 4.11 -7.46
CA ALA A 101 2.63 5.24 -6.55
C ALA A 101 3.38 6.45 -7.14
N GLU A 102 4.55 6.21 -7.74
CA GLU A 102 5.36 7.24 -8.41
C GLU A 102 4.60 7.89 -9.57
N HIS A 103 3.97 7.09 -10.44
CA HIS A 103 3.17 7.61 -11.56
C HIS A 103 1.92 8.37 -11.11
N ALA A 104 1.33 8.02 -9.97
CA ALA A 104 0.18 8.73 -9.40
C ALA A 104 0.62 10.06 -8.76
N GLY A 105 1.73 10.05 -8.01
CA GLY A 105 2.30 11.25 -7.40
C GLY A 105 2.74 12.30 -8.43
N SER A 106 3.26 11.87 -9.59
CA SER A 106 3.66 12.78 -10.67
C SER A 106 2.49 13.50 -11.35
N ARG A 107 1.27 12.94 -11.29
CA ARG A 107 0.05 13.59 -11.84
C ARG A 107 -0.59 14.58 -10.87
N SER A 108 -0.29 14.47 -9.58
CA SER A 108 -0.86 15.31 -8.52
C SER A 108 -0.05 16.58 -8.23
N GLN A 109 1.11 16.80 -8.88
CA GLN A 109 1.85 18.04 -8.75
C GLN A 109 1.15 19.18 -9.52
N PRO A 110 0.80 20.30 -8.87
CA PRO A 110 0.19 21.44 -9.56
C PRO A 110 1.20 22.06 -10.53
N LYS A 111 0.74 22.37 -11.74
CA LYS A 111 1.49 23.12 -12.76
C LYS A 111 1.99 24.44 -12.12
N PRO A 112 3.28 24.83 -12.26
CA PRO A 112 3.74 26.10 -11.71
C PRO A 112 2.92 27.23 -12.33
N ALA A 113 2.41 28.14 -11.47
CA ALA A 113 1.69 29.32 -11.90
C ALA A 113 2.58 30.13 -12.84
N ALA A 114 2.13 30.32 -14.08
CA ALA A 114 2.79 31.17 -15.05
C ALA A 114 2.92 32.58 -14.45
N SER A 115 4.16 33.08 -14.38
CA SER A 115 4.48 34.47 -14.03
C SER A 115 4.18 35.42 -15.18
#